data_AF-A0A8S2VEZ5-F1
#
_entry.id   AF-A0A8S2VEZ5-F1
#
_cell.length_a   1.000
_cell.length_b   1.000
_cell.length_c   1.000
_cell.angle_alpha   90.00
_cell.angle_beta   90.00
_cell.angle_gamma   90.00
#
_symmetry.space_group_name_H-M   'P 1'
#
loop_
_entity.id
_entity.type
_entity.pdbx_description
1 polymer ?
#
loop_
_entity_poly.entity_id
_entity_poly.type
_entity_poly.pdbx_seq_one_letter_code
_entity_poly.pdbx_strand_id
1 'polypeptide(L)'
;MYKPILNQKPQYNSLTNSIAAADFNEDGFLDMVVTNYGSHNIGILLGKGDGTFQNQITYSTGIFSHPYFVLVNGFNGDMHKDIVVANYGSNSLELFFGIGNGFFTSQVPFAMDNCRPVLIAVGDFNNDSLLDIAAANYDTNNIGIFLGYGNGSFQNQTVYTTELGSRSHSIAVGDFNRNSRLDLAVVNSGKDSMAIFYGNGHGTFANQKRFQLKNNFEIRVLLRHYWKKGLSARAAAAEICEVEGEGTIGKTAAIKWFKRFEDGDLDFEDKPRSGRPSILDEEDLRAALEDEPSSNTRDSADKFGVAQRTVLNYLHKFDFVYKKSRQDPYELTEAQAIRRVE
;
A
#
# COMPACT_ATOMS: atom_id res chain seq x y z
N MET A 1 6.06 11.36 57.16
CA MET A 1 7.17 11.14 56.21
C MET A 1 6.68 10.15 55.16
N TYR A 2 6.09 10.65 54.07
CA TYR A 2 5.52 9.81 53.01
C TYR A 2 6.65 9.31 52.12
N LYS A 3 6.83 7.98 52.03
CA LYS A 3 7.70 7.37 51.03
C LYS A 3 6.97 7.40 49.68
N PRO A 4 7.58 7.91 48.60
CA PRO A 4 7.00 7.79 47.28
C PRO A 4 7.03 6.31 46.86
N ILE A 5 5.86 5.78 46.50
CA ILE A 5 5.74 4.48 45.86
C ILE A 5 6.19 4.71 44.41
N LEU A 6 7.30 4.08 44.02
CA LEU A 6 7.71 4.00 42.63
C LEU A 6 6.60 3.27 41.87
N ASN A 7 5.84 4.01 41.07
CA ASN A 7 5.05 3.41 39.99
C ASN A 7 6.04 2.70 39.07
N GLN A 8 6.19 1.39 39.26
CA GLN A 8 6.80 0.54 38.26
C GLN A 8 5.90 0.63 37.03
N LYS A 9 6.28 1.47 36.07
CA LYS A 9 5.78 1.32 34.71
C LYS A 9 6.03 -0.14 34.33
N PRO A 10 5.04 -0.91 33.84
CA PRO A 10 5.33 -2.24 33.32
C PRO A 10 6.41 -2.07 32.24
N GLN A 11 7.58 -2.64 32.49
CA GLN A 11 8.66 -2.70 31.51
C GLN A 11 8.25 -3.73 30.46
N TYR A 12 7.42 -3.31 29.50
CA TYR A 12 7.30 -4.04 28.25
C TYR A 12 8.59 -3.75 27.47
N ASN A 13 9.61 -4.58 27.69
CA ASN A 13 10.88 -4.55 26.96
C ASN A 13 10.70 -5.07 25.52
N SER A 14 9.58 -4.73 24.90
CA SER A 14 9.11 -5.25 23.63
C SER A 14 9.00 -4.12 22.63
N LEU A 15 9.70 -4.26 21.53
CA LEU A 15 9.49 -3.46 20.33
C LEU A 15 8.22 -4.01 19.64
N THR A 16 7.18 -3.18 19.54
CA THR A 16 6.00 -3.51 18.74
C THR A 16 6.31 -3.25 17.28
N ASN A 17 6.14 -4.25 16.42
CA ASN A 17 6.49 -4.15 14.99
C ASN A 17 5.27 -4.00 14.08
N SER A 18 4.11 -4.48 14.49
CA SER A 18 2.90 -4.51 13.66
C SER A 18 1.65 -4.42 14.52
N ILE A 19 0.60 -3.87 13.91
CA ILE A 19 -0.71 -3.61 14.49
C ILE A 19 -1.79 -3.93 13.44
N ALA A 20 -2.90 -4.50 13.87
CA ALA A 20 -4.12 -4.61 13.08
C ALA A 20 -5.34 -4.30 13.95
N ALA A 21 -6.44 -3.89 13.32
CA ALA A 21 -7.68 -3.53 13.99
C ALA A 21 -8.87 -4.30 13.40
N ALA A 22 -9.75 -4.78 14.26
CA ALA A 22 -11.02 -5.41 13.94
C ALA A 22 -11.90 -5.46 15.19
N ASP A 23 -13.18 -5.72 15.03
CA ASP A 23 -14.07 -6.02 16.16
C ASP A 23 -13.94 -7.52 16.48
N PHE A 24 -13.28 -7.86 17.59
CA PHE A 24 -12.98 -9.24 18.00
C PHE A 24 -14.02 -9.82 18.96
N ASN A 25 -14.84 -8.97 19.59
CA ASN A 25 -15.87 -9.36 20.56
C ASN A 25 -17.30 -9.04 20.10
N GLU A 26 -17.46 -8.57 18.86
CA GLU A 26 -18.73 -8.28 18.19
C GLU A 26 -19.58 -7.22 18.93
N ASP A 27 -18.92 -6.28 19.61
CA ASP A 27 -19.59 -5.20 20.34
C ASP A 27 -19.79 -3.92 19.50
N GLY A 28 -19.29 -3.91 18.27
CA GLY A 28 -19.37 -2.79 17.33
C GLY A 28 -18.26 -1.76 17.48
N PHE A 29 -17.31 -1.94 18.40
CA PHE A 29 -16.13 -1.09 18.55
C PHE A 29 -14.89 -1.76 17.96
N LEU A 30 -13.98 -0.94 17.42
CA LEU A 30 -12.72 -1.47 16.92
C LEU A 30 -11.79 -1.82 18.08
N ASP A 31 -11.35 -3.08 18.09
CA ASP A 31 -10.29 -3.59 18.92
C ASP A 31 -8.95 -3.56 18.18
N MET A 32 -7.88 -3.98 18.86
CA MET A 32 -6.53 -3.95 18.34
C MET A 32 -5.76 -5.22 18.69
N VAL A 33 -4.99 -5.72 17.74
CA VAL A 33 -3.91 -6.70 17.98
C VAL A 33 -2.56 -6.05 17.67
N VAL A 34 -1.57 -6.29 18.53
CA VAL A 34 -0.18 -5.85 18.35
C VAL A 34 0.79 -7.01 18.49
N THR A 35 1.87 -7.01 17.70
CA THR A 35 2.99 -7.93 17.91
C THR A 35 3.93 -7.40 18.98
N ASN A 36 4.43 -8.28 19.84
CA ASN A 36 5.44 -7.96 20.84
C ASN A 36 6.73 -8.73 20.56
N TYR A 37 7.58 -8.18 19.69
CA TYR A 37 8.75 -8.86 19.13
C TYR A 37 9.67 -9.45 20.22
N GLY A 38 10.01 -8.63 21.22
CA GLY A 38 10.92 -9.00 22.31
C GLY A 38 10.30 -9.90 23.37
N SER A 39 8.97 -9.95 23.46
CA SER A 39 8.25 -10.75 24.46
C SER A 39 7.62 -12.02 23.90
N HIS A 40 7.79 -12.28 22.59
CA HIS A 40 7.37 -13.52 21.93
C HIS A 40 5.86 -13.81 22.10
N ASN A 41 5.05 -12.76 21.97
CA ASN A 41 3.60 -12.86 22.06
C ASN A 41 2.92 -11.80 21.18
N ILE A 42 1.63 -11.97 20.97
CA ILE A 42 0.74 -10.89 20.53
C ILE A 42 -0.07 -10.38 21.72
N GLY A 43 -0.52 -9.14 21.64
CA GLY A 43 -1.44 -8.57 22.62
C GLY A 43 -2.71 -8.06 21.98
N ILE A 44 -3.85 -8.40 22.58
CA ILE A 44 -5.19 -7.96 22.21
C ILE A 44 -5.62 -6.86 23.17
N LEU A 45 -6.10 -5.75 22.62
CA LEU A 45 -6.65 -4.63 23.38
C LEU A 45 -8.08 -4.39 22.88
N LEU A 46 -9.07 -4.71 23.72
CA LEU A 46 -10.47 -4.50 23.39
C LEU A 46 -10.84 -3.02 23.54
N GLY A 47 -11.48 -2.46 22.53
CA GLY A 47 -11.96 -1.09 22.50
C GLY A 47 -13.11 -0.88 23.49
N LYS A 48 -13.26 0.35 23.98
CA LYS A 48 -14.44 0.75 24.78
C LYS A 48 -15.39 1.69 24.03
N GLY A 49 -15.09 1.99 22.77
CA GLY A 49 -15.84 2.95 21.96
C GLY A 49 -15.56 4.44 22.24
N ASP A 50 -14.81 4.75 23.29
CA ASP A 50 -14.45 6.12 23.69
C ASP A 50 -13.02 6.53 23.29
N GLY A 51 -12.38 5.75 22.43
CA GLY A 51 -10.96 5.91 22.06
C GLY A 51 -9.99 5.33 23.09
N THR A 52 -10.48 4.71 24.16
CA THR A 52 -9.65 3.96 25.12
C THR A 52 -9.82 2.45 24.97
N PHE A 53 -8.88 1.70 25.55
CA PHE A 53 -8.86 0.25 25.51
C PHE A 53 -8.94 -0.36 26.92
N GLN A 54 -9.39 -1.60 26.98
CA GLN A 54 -9.27 -2.45 28.16
C GLN A 54 -7.80 -2.86 28.39
N ASN A 55 -7.54 -3.56 29.49
CA ASN A 55 -6.22 -4.11 29.74
C ASN A 55 -5.86 -5.14 28.66
N GLN A 56 -4.59 -5.15 28.26
CA GLN A 56 -4.09 -6.05 27.23
C GLN A 56 -4.19 -7.52 27.67
N ILE A 57 -4.69 -8.37 26.78
CA ILE A 57 -4.68 -9.83 26.89
C ILE A 57 -3.56 -10.34 25.98
N THR A 58 -2.63 -11.14 26.50
CA THR A 58 -1.48 -11.61 25.73
C THR A 58 -1.57 -13.09 25.36
N TYR A 59 -1.20 -13.42 24.12
CA TYR A 59 -1.12 -14.79 23.61
C TYR A 59 0.31 -15.11 23.16
N SER A 60 0.92 -16.13 23.76
CA SER A 60 2.25 -16.60 23.39
C SER A 60 2.28 -17.04 21.93
N THR A 61 3.33 -16.66 21.20
CA THR A 61 3.61 -17.15 19.84
C THR A 61 4.74 -18.18 19.81
N GLY A 62 5.11 -18.72 20.98
CA GLY A 62 6.20 -19.67 21.15
C GLY A 62 7.56 -19.02 21.47
N ILE A 63 8.47 -19.79 22.06
CA ILE A 63 9.79 -19.30 22.50
C ILE A 63 10.64 -18.91 21.28
N PHE A 64 11.31 -17.76 21.35
CA PHE A 64 12.13 -17.20 20.26
C PHE A 64 11.36 -16.93 18.95
N SER A 65 10.04 -16.83 19.01
CA SER A 65 9.19 -16.60 17.82
C SER A 65 9.39 -15.24 17.18
N HIS A 66 9.67 -14.21 18.00
CA HIS A 66 9.88 -12.85 17.53
C HIS A 66 8.80 -12.39 16.52
N PRO A 67 7.53 -12.29 16.95
CA PRO A 67 6.42 -11.98 16.06
C PRO A 67 6.65 -10.61 15.40
N TYR A 68 6.61 -10.58 14.08
CA TYR A 68 6.98 -9.41 13.28
C TYR A 68 5.76 -8.74 12.67
N PHE A 69 4.84 -9.53 12.10
CA PHE A 69 3.66 -9.04 11.41
C PHE A 69 2.39 -9.76 11.87
N VAL A 70 1.27 -9.03 11.92
CA VAL A 70 -0.07 -9.58 12.18
C VAL A 70 -1.03 -9.19 11.05
N LEU A 71 -1.94 -10.09 10.72
CA LEU A 71 -3.05 -9.83 9.81
C LEU A 71 -4.33 -10.45 10.38
N VAL A 72 -5.44 -9.74 10.22
CA VAL A 72 -6.77 -10.17 10.69
C VAL A 72 -7.66 -10.51 9.50
N ASN A 73 -8.27 -11.69 9.49
CA ASN A 73 -9.27 -12.09 8.50
C ASN A 73 -10.10 -13.30 9.00
N GLY A 74 -11.11 -13.77 8.27
CA GLY A 74 -11.81 -15.03 8.60
C GLY A 74 -11.18 -16.22 7.88
N PHE A 75 -10.29 -16.95 8.54
CA PHE A 75 -9.48 -18.02 7.91
C PHE A 75 -10.14 -19.41 8.00
N ASN A 76 -11.05 -19.60 8.95
CA ASN A 76 -11.75 -20.87 9.16
C ASN A 76 -13.23 -20.86 8.73
N GLY A 77 -13.69 -19.75 8.12
CA GLY A 77 -15.06 -19.61 7.66
C GLY A 77 -16.11 -19.53 8.77
N ASP A 78 -15.68 -19.44 10.04
CA ASP A 78 -16.58 -18.99 11.09
C ASP A 78 -16.84 -17.47 10.94
N MET A 79 -17.89 -16.97 11.60
CA MET A 79 -18.24 -15.56 11.47
C MET A 79 -17.30 -14.64 12.25
N HIS A 80 -16.30 -15.20 12.92
CA HIS A 80 -15.39 -14.50 13.80
C HIS A 80 -14.11 -14.11 13.08
N LYS A 81 -13.38 -13.16 13.66
CA LYS A 81 -12.11 -12.69 13.12
C LYS A 81 -10.98 -13.52 13.71
N ASP A 82 -10.17 -14.06 12.84
CA ASP A 82 -8.96 -14.80 13.15
C ASP A 82 -7.73 -13.92 12.94
N ILE A 83 -6.62 -14.30 13.57
CA ILE A 83 -5.33 -13.62 13.46
C ILE A 83 -4.30 -14.60 12.92
N VAL A 84 -3.56 -14.18 11.89
CA VAL A 84 -2.33 -14.85 11.49
C VAL A 84 -1.12 -14.00 11.87
N VAL A 85 -0.10 -14.65 12.42
CA VAL A 85 1.14 -14.02 12.87
C VAL A 85 2.32 -14.56 12.07
N ALA A 86 3.15 -13.68 11.53
CA ALA A 86 4.46 -14.03 10.99
C ALA A 86 5.52 -14.00 12.11
N ASN A 87 6.03 -15.17 12.47
CA ASN A 87 7.05 -15.31 13.49
C ASN A 87 8.43 -15.34 12.85
N TYR A 88 9.09 -14.17 12.83
CA TYR A 88 10.38 -13.94 12.19
C TYR A 88 11.48 -14.84 12.76
N GLY A 89 11.49 -15.07 14.07
CA GLY A 89 12.54 -15.80 14.76
C GLY A 89 12.38 -17.32 14.71
N SER A 90 11.15 -17.84 14.78
CA SER A 90 10.88 -19.27 14.71
C SER A 90 10.65 -19.79 13.29
N ASN A 91 10.65 -18.90 12.29
CA ASN A 91 10.36 -19.25 10.88
C ASN A 91 9.01 -19.97 10.76
N SER A 92 7.96 -19.38 11.30
CA SER A 92 6.62 -19.98 11.26
C SER A 92 5.54 -18.96 11.03
N LEU A 93 4.40 -19.43 10.52
CA LEU A 93 3.14 -18.73 10.65
C LEU A 93 2.35 -19.38 11.79
N GLU A 94 1.64 -18.58 12.57
CA GLU A 94 0.75 -19.09 13.63
C GLU A 94 -0.63 -18.47 13.49
N LEU A 95 -1.67 -19.30 13.59
CA LEU A 95 -3.06 -18.89 13.51
C LEU A 95 -3.72 -18.92 14.89
N PHE A 96 -4.45 -17.86 15.20
CA PHE A 96 -5.29 -17.72 16.38
C PHE A 96 -6.74 -17.57 15.91
N PHE A 97 -7.57 -18.57 16.19
CA PHE A 97 -8.98 -18.54 15.85
C PHE A 97 -9.76 -17.72 16.86
N GLY A 98 -10.49 -16.72 16.38
CA GLY A 98 -11.39 -15.93 17.22
C GLY A 98 -12.59 -16.78 17.64
N ILE A 99 -13.10 -16.55 18.84
CA ILE A 99 -14.34 -17.20 19.31
C ILE A 99 -15.47 -16.19 19.56
N GLY A 100 -15.37 -14.99 18.97
CA GLY A 100 -16.43 -13.98 18.93
C GLY A 100 -16.66 -13.20 20.23
N ASN A 101 -15.81 -13.37 21.24
CA ASN A 101 -15.94 -12.71 22.55
C ASN A 101 -14.65 -11.98 22.98
N GLY A 102 -13.77 -11.67 22.02
CA GLY A 102 -12.47 -11.04 22.26
C GLY A 102 -11.36 -12.01 22.69
N PHE A 103 -11.67 -13.31 22.81
CA PHE A 103 -10.68 -14.35 23.09
C PHE A 103 -10.37 -15.18 21.83
N PHE A 104 -9.19 -15.83 21.88
CA PHE A 104 -8.66 -16.62 20.79
C PHE A 104 -8.18 -18.00 21.24
N THR A 105 -8.24 -18.96 20.34
CA THR A 105 -7.60 -20.28 20.48
C THR A 105 -6.45 -20.39 19.49
N SER A 106 -5.27 -20.84 19.94
CA SER A 106 -4.12 -21.03 19.04
C SER A 106 -4.18 -22.38 18.34
N GLN A 107 -3.74 -22.41 17.08
CA GLN A 107 -3.46 -23.64 16.34
C GLN A 107 -1.94 -23.91 16.29
N VAL A 108 -1.59 -25.16 15.98
CA VAL A 108 -0.20 -25.57 15.74
C VAL A 108 0.47 -24.66 14.70
N PRO A 109 1.65 -24.08 15.00
CA PRO A 109 2.40 -23.27 14.05
C PRO A 109 2.74 -24.05 12.76
N PHE A 110 2.62 -23.38 11.62
CA PHE A 110 3.09 -23.87 10.34
C PHE A 110 4.58 -23.58 10.23
N ALA A 111 5.40 -24.62 10.39
CA ALA A 111 6.85 -24.48 10.24
C ALA A 111 7.21 -24.15 8.79
N MET A 112 8.13 -23.22 8.61
CA MET A 112 8.68 -22.79 7.32
C MET A 112 10.19 -22.98 7.28
N ASP A 113 10.75 -23.04 6.08
CA ASP A 113 12.18 -23.30 5.85
C ASP A 113 13.06 -22.08 6.12
N ASN A 114 13.55 -21.92 7.35
CA ASN A 114 14.55 -20.90 7.78
C ASN A 114 14.43 -19.55 7.05
N CYS A 115 13.20 -19.05 6.90
CA CYS A 115 12.85 -18.07 5.88
C CYS A 115 12.70 -16.65 6.42
N ARG A 116 12.49 -16.53 7.75
CA ARG A 116 12.19 -15.29 8.46
C ARG A 116 11.05 -14.50 7.79
N PRO A 117 9.79 -14.95 7.97
CA PRO A 117 8.65 -14.27 7.35
C PRO A 117 8.48 -12.88 7.98
N VAL A 118 8.33 -11.85 7.14
CA VAL A 118 8.23 -10.44 7.58
C VAL A 118 6.90 -9.78 7.22
N LEU A 119 6.16 -10.35 6.28
CA LEU A 119 4.85 -9.84 5.88
C LEU A 119 3.98 -10.98 5.34
N ILE A 120 2.68 -10.86 5.58
CA ILE A 120 1.65 -11.76 5.06
C ILE A 120 0.68 -10.95 4.21
N ALA A 121 0.33 -11.49 3.05
CA ALA A 121 -0.78 -11.03 2.23
C ALA A 121 -1.77 -12.18 2.03
N VAL A 122 -3.03 -11.83 1.78
CA VAL A 122 -4.13 -12.80 1.63
C VAL A 122 -4.88 -12.54 0.33
N GLY A 123 -5.41 -13.60 -0.25
CA GLY A 123 -6.24 -13.56 -1.45
C GLY A 123 -6.65 -14.96 -1.86
N ASP A 124 -7.60 -15.06 -2.79
CA ASP A 124 -7.93 -16.32 -3.44
C ASP A 124 -7.02 -16.48 -4.68
N PHE A 125 -5.92 -17.22 -4.53
CA PHE A 125 -4.92 -17.39 -5.59
C PHE A 125 -5.26 -18.55 -6.54
N ASN A 126 -6.24 -19.39 -6.18
CA ASN A 126 -6.60 -20.60 -6.91
C ASN A 126 -8.06 -20.62 -7.45
N ASN A 127 -8.83 -19.55 -7.18
CA ASN A 127 -10.24 -19.36 -7.52
C ASN A 127 -11.22 -20.36 -6.87
N ASP A 128 -10.92 -20.85 -5.67
CA ASP A 128 -11.81 -21.73 -4.90
C ASP A 128 -12.71 -20.98 -3.88
N SER A 129 -12.61 -19.65 -3.85
CA SER A 129 -13.30 -18.76 -2.90
C SER A 129 -12.89 -18.92 -1.44
N LEU A 130 -11.77 -19.58 -1.17
CA LEU A 130 -11.15 -19.69 0.14
C LEU A 130 -9.94 -18.76 0.23
N LEU A 131 -9.59 -18.37 1.45
CA LEU A 131 -8.42 -17.50 1.66
C LEU A 131 -7.13 -18.33 1.60
N ASP A 132 -6.25 -17.92 0.69
CA ASP A 132 -4.86 -18.35 0.64
C ASP A 132 -3.94 -17.32 1.28
N ILE A 133 -2.72 -17.74 1.62
CA ILE A 133 -1.69 -16.90 2.24
C ILE A 133 -0.47 -16.80 1.33
N ALA A 134 0.04 -15.59 1.16
CA ALA A 134 1.36 -15.30 0.60
C ALA A 134 2.26 -14.67 1.67
N ALA A 135 3.42 -15.25 1.95
CA ALA A 135 4.38 -14.77 2.92
C ALA A 135 5.66 -14.27 2.24
N ALA A 136 6.13 -13.07 2.59
CA ALA A 136 7.44 -12.57 2.17
C ALA A 136 8.53 -13.06 3.12
N ASN A 137 9.53 -13.73 2.55
CA ASN A 137 10.60 -14.36 3.29
C ASN A 137 11.90 -13.57 3.13
N TYR A 138 12.31 -12.91 4.21
CA TYR A 138 13.39 -11.93 4.19
C TYR A 138 14.77 -12.57 3.95
N ASP A 139 15.09 -13.69 4.60
CA ASP A 139 16.45 -14.26 4.49
C ASP A 139 16.60 -15.22 3.31
N THR A 140 15.53 -15.91 2.92
CA THR A 140 15.57 -16.88 1.81
C THR A 140 15.23 -16.27 0.46
N ASN A 141 14.99 -14.96 0.40
CA ASN A 141 14.88 -14.21 -0.85
C ASN A 141 13.77 -14.74 -1.78
N ASN A 142 12.61 -15.03 -1.19
CA ASN A 142 11.50 -15.64 -1.90
C ASN A 142 10.17 -15.23 -1.29
N ILE A 143 9.09 -15.71 -1.89
CA ILE A 143 7.76 -15.71 -1.29
C ILE A 143 7.27 -17.15 -1.14
N GLY A 144 6.53 -17.41 -0.06
CA GLY A 144 5.83 -18.66 0.18
C GLY A 144 4.34 -18.52 -0.06
N ILE A 145 3.74 -19.46 -0.79
CA ILE A 145 2.30 -19.54 -1.03
C ILE A 145 1.74 -20.75 -0.30
N PHE A 146 0.66 -20.53 0.45
CA PHE A 146 -0.08 -21.53 1.21
C PHE A 146 -1.53 -21.50 0.75
N LEU A 147 -1.98 -22.56 0.09
CA LEU A 147 -3.38 -22.65 -0.36
C LEU A 147 -4.27 -23.13 0.78
N GLY A 148 -5.34 -22.40 1.07
CA GLY A 148 -6.23 -22.66 2.21
C GLY A 148 -7.25 -23.74 1.92
N TYR A 149 -7.64 -24.49 2.96
CA TYR A 149 -8.79 -25.39 2.92
C TYR A 149 -10.05 -24.76 3.52
N GLY A 150 -10.02 -23.46 3.86
CA GLY A 150 -11.15 -22.71 4.39
C GLY A 150 -11.55 -23.03 5.83
N ASN A 151 -10.84 -23.95 6.49
CA ASN A 151 -11.04 -24.34 7.89
C ASN A 151 -9.84 -23.94 8.77
N GLY A 152 -9.04 -22.98 8.31
CA GLY A 152 -7.79 -22.54 8.94
C GLY A 152 -6.60 -23.48 8.74
N SER A 153 -6.74 -24.58 8.00
CA SER A 153 -5.61 -25.40 7.55
C SER A 153 -5.19 -25.05 6.13
N PHE A 154 -3.92 -25.30 5.80
CA PHE A 154 -3.32 -24.95 4.51
C PHE A 154 -2.53 -26.12 3.92
N GLN A 155 -2.37 -26.11 2.60
CA GLN A 155 -1.43 -26.96 1.89
C GLN A 155 0.02 -26.64 2.27
N ASN A 156 0.92 -27.57 1.94
CA ASN A 156 2.35 -27.32 2.06
C ASN A 156 2.77 -26.11 1.20
N GLN A 157 3.74 -25.37 1.72
CA GLN A 157 4.25 -24.16 1.08
C GLN A 157 4.78 -24.45 -0.32
N THR A 158 4.35 -23.64 -1.29
CA THR A 158 5.01 -23.51 -2.59
C THR A 158 5.88 -22.25 -2.60
N VAL A 159 7.15 -22.38 -2.98
CA VAL A 159 8.13 -21.28 -2.90
C VAL A 159 8.43 -20.70 -4.27
N TYR A 160 8.42 -19.36 -4.37
CA TYR A 160 8.83 -18.63 -5.57
C TYR A 160 9.98 -17.68 -5.26
N THR A 161 11.16 -17.99 -5.79
CA THR A 161 12.36 -17.17 -5.59
C THR A 161 12.26 -15.85 -6.32
N THR A 162 12.53 -14.74 -5.62
CA THR A 162 12.69 -13.42 -6.23
C THR A 162 14.09 -13.32 -6.81
N GLU A 163 15.10 -12.91 -6.06
CA GLU A 163 16.51 -12.83 -6.49
C GLU A 163 17.47 -13.17 -5.37
N LEU A 164 18.65 -13.73 -5.67
CA LEU A 164 19.67 -13.86 -4.64
C LEU A 164 20.00 -12.49 -4.00
N GLY A 165 19.85 -12.40 -2.68
CA GLY A 165 20.08 -11.17 -1.91
C GLY A 165 18.97 -10.12 -1.99
N SER A 166 17.82 -10.42 -2.62
CA SER A 166 16.68 -9.51 -2.74
C SER A 166 16.03 -9.11 -1.42
N ARG A 167 16.02 -9.98 -0.41
CA ARG A 167 15.32 -9.76 0.87
C ARG A 167 13.88 -9.28 0.67
N SER A 168 13.04 -10.18 0.17
CA SER A 168 11.59 -9.96 -0.03
C SER A 168 10.97 -9.41 1.25
N HIS A 169 10.35 -8.24 1.16
CA HIS A 169 9.93 -7.49 2.34
C HIS A 169 8.43 -7.20 2.40
N SER A 170 7.81 -6.89 1.28
CA SER A 170 6.37 -6.60 1.23
C SER A 170 5.75 -7.13 -0.05
N ILE A 171 4.45 -7.43 0.03
CA ILE A 171 3.64 -8.06 -1.01
C ILE A 171 2.36 -7.24 -1.13
N ALA A 172 2.05 -6.83 -2.35
CA ALA A 172 0.74 -6.32 -2.73
C ALA A 172 0.05 -7.34 -3.63
N VAL A 173 -1.25 -7.54 -3.41
CA VAL A 173 -2.09 -8.47 -4.17
C VAL A 173 -3.02 -7.66 -5.06
N GLY A 174 -3.18 -8.07 -6.31
CA GLY A 174 -4.13 -7.46 -7.23
C GLY A 174 -4.00 -8.02 -8.63
N ASP A 175 -5.00 -7.77 -9.49
CA ASP A 175 -4.92 -8.11 -10.90
C ASP A 175 -4.15 -7.01 -11.65
N PHE A 176 -2.85 -7.20 -11.85
CA PHE A 176 -1.96 -6.21 -12.46
C PHE A 176 -1.94 -6.29 -13.99
N ASN A 177 -2.36 -7.42 -14.56
CA ASN A 177 -2.39 -7.64 -16.01
C ASN A 177 -3.80 -7.66 -16.63
N ARG A 178 -4.85 -7.48 -15.81
CA ARG A 178 -6.27 -7.45 -16.18
C ARG A 178 -6.80 -8.78 -16.73
N ASN A 179 -6.34 -9.90 -16.17
CA ASN A 179 -6.79 -11.24 -16.56
C ASN A 179 -7.82 -11.86 -15.58
N SER A 180 -8.31 -11.09 -14.61
CA SER A 180 -9.22 -11.48 -13.54
C SER A 180 -8.66 -12.56 -12.60
N ARG A 181 -7.34 -12.63 -12.45
CA ARG A 181 -6.64 -13.51 -11.50
C ARG A 181 -5.75 -12.65 -10.62
N LEU A 182 -5.62 -13.03 -9.35
CA LEU A 182 -4.75 -12.29 -8.44
C LEU A 182 -3.28 -12.53 -8.78
N ASP A 183 -2.56 -11.44 -9.02
CA ASP A 183 -1.11 -11.38 -9.16
C ASP A 183 -0.49 -10.87 -7.85
N LEU A 184 0.83 -11.04 -7.70
CA LEU A 184 1.60 -10.57 -6.55
C LEU A 184 2.70 -9.61 -6.99
N ALA A 185 2.74 -8.42 -6.41
CA ALA A 185 3.84 -7.48 -6.53
C ALA A 185 4.68 -7.51 -5.24
N VAL A 186 5.95 -7.87 -5.36
CA VAL A 186 6.87 -8.07 -4.24
C VAL A 186 7.98 -7.03 -4.30
N VAL A 187 8.19 -6.29 -3.22
CA VAL A 187 9.32 -5.37 -3.08
C VAL A 187 10.46 -6.01 -2.30
N ASN A 188 11.67 -5.78 -2.78
CA ASN A 188 12.90 -6.44 -2.40
C ASN A 188 13.87 -5.41 -1.81
N SER A 189 13.96 -5.40 -0.49
CA SER A 189 14.72 -4.39 0.28
C SER A 189 16.24 -4.52 0.14
N GLY A 190 16.75 -5.70 -0.21
CA GLY A 190 18.18 -5.95 -0.35
C GLY A 190 18.75 -5.57 -1.72
N LYS A 191 17.89 -5.27 -2.70
CA LYS A 191 18.27 -5.00 -4.10
C LYS A 191 17.62 -3.75 -4.69
N ASP A 192 16.87 -2.98 -3.90
CA ASP A 192 16.04 -1.87 -4.37
C ASP A 192 15.26 -2.27 -5.63
N SER A 193 14.54 -3.38 -5.55
CA SER A 193 13.86 -3.95 -6.72
C SER A 193 12.43 -4.37 -6.39
N MET A 194 11.65 -4.58 -7.44
CA MET A 194 10.30 -5.11 -7.37
C MET A 194 10.16 -6.25 -8.37
N ALA A 195 9.45 -7.31 -7.98
CA ALA A 195 9.10 -8.43 -8.83
C ALA A 195 7.58 -8.57 -8.89
N ILE A 196 7.02 -8.79 -10.09
CA ILE A 196 5.61 -9.13 -10.26
C ILE A 196 5.50 -10.60 -10.66
N PHE A 197 4.79 -11.39 -9.86
CA PHE A 197 4.43 -12.77 -10.12
C PHE A 197 2.99 -12.81 -10.63
N TYR A 198 2.80 -13.19 -11.89
CA TYR A 198 1.47 -13.24 -12.49
C TYR A 198 0.75 -14.54 -12.12
N GLY A 199 -0.46 -14.43 -11.59
CA GLY A 199 -1.27 -15.55 -11.15
C GLY A 199 -1.82 -16.36 -12.32
N ASN A 200 -1.62 -17.67 -12.29
CA ASN A 200 -2.22 -18.58 -13.25
C ASN A 200 -3.65 -18.99 -12.85
N GLY A 201 -4.15 -18.54 -11.69
CA GLY A 201 -5.53 -18.76 -11.23
C GLY A 201 -5.82 -20.17 -10.73
N HIS A 202 -4.79 -20.92 -10.36
CA HIS A 202 -4.88 -22.25 -9.77
C HIS A 202 -3.78 -22.43 -8.70
N GLY A 203 -3.46 -21.35 -7.99
CA GLY A 203 -2.46 -21.33 -6.91
C GLY A 203 -0.99 -21.31 -7.38
N THR A 204 -0.77 -21.27 -8.69
CA THR A 204 0.59 -21.15 -9.26
C THR A 204 0.82 -19.78 -9.90
N PHE A 205 2.09 -19.38 -9.93
CA PHE A 205 2.51 -18.10 -10.50
C PHE A 205 3.51 -18.30 -11.64
N ALA A 206 3.36 -17.53 -12.71
CA ALA A 206 4.27 -17.50 -13.83
C ALA A 206 5.63 -16.88 -13.45
N ASN A 207 6.59 -16.98 -14.37
CA ASN A 207 7.89 -16.34 -14.21
C ASN A 207 7.75 -14.85 -13.90
N GLN A 208 8.48 -14.41 -12.88
CA GLN A 208 8.40 -13.04 -12.41
C GLN A 208 8.88 -12.05 -13.46
N LYS A 209 8.20 -10.91 -13.55
CA LYS A 209 8.72 -9.72 -14.24
C LYS A 209 9.39 -8.81 -13.22
N ARG A 210 10.69 -8.53 -13.42
CA ARG A 210 11.48 -7.71 -12.50
C ARG A 210 11.52 -6.25 -12.94
N PHE A 211 11.57 -5.38 -11.94
CA PHE A 211 11.75 -3.95 -12.07
C PHE A 211 12.82 -3.54 -11.08
N GLN A 212 13.95 -3.05 -11.58
CA GLN A 212 14.92 -2.42 -10.69
C GLN A 212 14.39 -1.03 -10.34
N LEU A 213 14.20 -0.75 -9.04
CA LEU A 213 13.96 0.59 -8.55
C LEU A 213 15.32 1.27 -8.49
N LYS A 214 15.96 1.43 -9.67
CA LYS A 214 17.33 1.91 -9.72
C LYS A 214 17.41 3.26 -9.03
N ASN A 215 18.48 3.40 -8.27
CA ASN A 215 18.88 4.64 -7.64
C ASN A 215 19.14 5.65 -8.77
N ASN A 216 18.10 6.39 -9.17
CA ASN A 216 18.14 7.35 -10.27
C ASN A 216 19.35 8.29 -10.14
N PHE A 217 19.77 8.54 -8.90
CA PHE A 217 20.99 9.24 -8.55
C PHE A 217 22.26 8.68 -9.23
N GLU A 218 22.52 7.37 -9.16
CA GLU A 218 23.72 6.76 -9.74
C GLU A 218 23.73 6.89 -11.28
N ILE A 219 22.57 6.66 -11.90
CA ILE A 219 22.40 6.86 -13.35
C ILE A 219 22.69 8.33 -13.71
N ARG A 220 22.19 9.29 -12.91
CA ARG A 220 22.43 10.73 -13.13
C ARG A 220 23.90 11.10 -12.96
N VAL A 221 24.61 10.47 -12.01
CA VAL A 221 26.06 10.62 -11.84
C VAL A 221 26.82 10.09 -13.06
N LEU A 222 26.47 8.92 -13.59
CA LEU A 222 27.05 8.36 -14.82
C LEU A 222 26.77 9.27 -16.03
N LEU A 223 25.56 9.78 -16.18
CA LEU A 223 25.23 10.74 -17.24
C LEU A 223 26.11 11.99 -17.17
N ARG A 224 26.32 12.56 -15.97
CA ARG A 224 27.21 13.71 -15.79
C ARG A 224 28.65 13.37 -16.13
N HIS A 225 29.12 12.17 -15.75
CA HIS A 225 30.46 11.70 -16.10
C HIS A 225 30.65 11.63 -17.61
N TYR A 226 29.75 10.98 -18.34
CA TYR A 226 29.83 10.88 -19.80
C TYR A 226 29.65 12.21 -20.52
N TRP A 227 28.79 13.09 -19.99
CA TRP A 227 28.65 14.47 -20.48
C TRP A 227 29.97 15.23 -20.36
N LYS A 228 30.65 15.16 -19.20
CA LYS A 228 31.97 15.77 -19.02
C LYS A 228 33.06 15.17 -19.92
N LYS A 229 32.93 13.89 -20.31
CA LYS A 229 33.80 13.24 -21.29
C LYS A 229 33.48 13.61 -22.74
N GLY A 230 32.44 14.42 -22.99
CA GLY A 230 32.06 14.87 -24.32
C GLY A 230 31.31 13.82 -25.15
N LEU A 231 30.77 12.77 -24.54
CA LEU A 231 29.90 11.83 -25.26
C LEU A 231 28.57 12.51 -25.61
N SER A 232 27.86 11.97 -26.60
CA SER A 232 26.46 12.36 -26.83
C SER A 232 25.54 11.68 -25.80
N ALA A 233 24.41 12.32 -25.47
CA ALA A 233 23.41 11.73 -24.56
C ALA A 233 22.93 10.34 -25.00
N ARG A 234 22.86 10.10 -26.32
CA ARG A 234 22.45 8.80 -26.88
C ARG A 234 23.54 7.73 -26.70
N ALA A 235 24.81 8.11 -26.88
CA ALA A 235 25.94 7.21 -26.63
C ALA A 235 26.05 6.90 -25.13
N ALA A 236 25.95 7.91 -24.26
CA ALA A 236 25.95 7.72 -22.81
C ALA A 236 24.83 6.78 -22.36
N ALA A 237 23.61 6.94 -22.89
CA ALA A 237 22.50 6.02 -22.58
C ALA A 237 22.78 4.58 -23.03
N ALA A 238 23.42 4.39 -24.20
CA ALA A 238 23.77 3.07 -24.69
C ALA A 238 24.83 2.41 -23.81
N GLU A 239 25.91 3.11 -23.48
CA GLU A 239 26.98 2.64 -22.57
C GLU A 239 26.43 2.25 -21.20
N ILE A 240 25.56 3.11 -20.63
CA ILE A 240 24.90 2.82 -19.35
C ILE A 240 24.04 1.56 -19.47
N CYS A 241 23.22 1.44 -20.52
CA CYS A 241 22.37 0.25 -20.67
C CYS A 241 23.16 -1.03 -20.99
N GLU A 242 24.32 -0.93 -21.60
CA GLU A 242 25.22 -2.06 -21.84
C GLU A 242 25.79 -2.62 -20.53
N VAL A 243 26.22 -1.74 -19.62
CA VAL A 243 26.82 -2.14 -18.33
C VAL A 243 25.76 -2.48 -17.29
N GLU A 244 24.72 -1.64 -17.20
CA GLU A 244 23.72 -1.68 -16.12
C GLU A 244 22.48 -2.52 -16.47
N GLY A 245 22.34 -2.94 -17.73
CA GLY A 245 21.22 -3.73 -18.23
C GLY A 245 20.27 -2.94 -19.14
N GLU A 246 19.67 -3.65 -20.10
CA GLU A 246 18.80 -3.05 -21.10
C GLU A 246 17.59 -2.35 -20.46
N GLY A 247 17.28 -1.14 -20.94
CA GLY A 247 16.16 -0.34 -20.42
C GLY A 247 16.49 0.47 -19.15
N THR A 248 17.73 0.44 -18.66
CA THR A 248 18.17 1.23 -17.50
C THR A 248 17.85 2.71 -17.62
N ILE A 249 18.11 3.31 -18.79
CA ILE A 249 17.72 4.68 -19.07
C ILE A 249 17.27 4.85 -20.52
N GLY A 250 16.11 5.50 -20.69
CA GLY A 250 15.63 5.87 -22.01
C GLY A 250 16.45 7.00 -22.63
N LYS A 251 16.67 6.93 -23.95
CA LYS A 251 17.39 7.97 -24.73
C LYS A 251 16.86 9.39 -24.45
N THR A 252 15.54 9.54 -24.35
CA THR A 252 14.88 10.82 -24.06
C THR A 252 15.20 11.36 -22.67
N ALA A 253 15.31 10.47 -21.67
CA ALA A 253 15.68 10.87 -20.31
C ALA A 253 17.15 11.35 -20.27
N ALA A 254 18.06 10.62 -20.93
CA ALA A 254 19.46 11.04 -21.03
C ALA A 254 19.61 12.41 -21.71
N ILE A 255 18.87 12.67 -22.79
CA ILE A 255 18.87 13.97 -23.48
C ILE A 255 18.41 15.09 -22.54
N LYS A 256 17.34 14.88 -21.76
CA LYS A 256 16.84 15.88 -20.80
C LYS A 256 17.88 16.22 -19.73
N TRP A 257 18.58 15.21 -19.21
CA TRP A 257 19.64 15.40 -18.23
C TRP A 257 20.86 16.11 -18.80
N PHE A 258 21.29 15.75 -20.01
CA PHE A 258 22.39 16.44 -20.70
C PHE A 258 22.09 17.92 -20.90
N LYS A 259 20.87 18.23 -21.37
CA LYS A 259 20.43 19.62 -21.50
C LYS A 259 20.47 20.36 -20.16
N ARG A 260 20.02 19.71 -19.08
CA ARG A 260 20.07 20.27 -17.73
C ARG A 260 21.52 20.60 -17.29
N PHE A 261 22.47 19.70 -17.60
CA PHE A 261 23.89 19.95 -17.32
C PHE A 261 24.49 21.08 -18.18
N GLU A 262 24.09 21.16 -19.46
CA GLU A 262 24.46 22.27 -20.37
C GLU A 262 23.92 23.61 -19.86
N ASP A 263 22.72 23.62 -19.28
CA ASP A 263 22.09 24.78 -18.65
C ASP A 263 22.73 25.14 -17.28
N GLY A 264 23.75 24.40 -16.83
CA GLY A 264 24.52 24.67 -15.61
C GLY A 264 23.93 24.08 -14.32
N ASP A 265 22.83 23.34 -14.42
CA ASP A 265 22.19 22.69 -13.27
C ASP A 265 22.78 21.30 -13.03
N LEU A 266 23.58 21.21 -11.97
CA LEU A 266 24.32 20.00 -11.58
C LEU A 266 23.68 19.26 -10.40
N ASP A 267 22.47 19.66 -9.99
CA ASP A 267 21.71 18.97 -8.97
C ASP A 267 21.11 17.67 -9.55
N PHE A 268 21.26 16.58 -8.81
CA PHE A 268 20.76 15.28 -9.21
C PHE A 268 19.34 15.02 -8.75
N GLU A 269 18.69 15.92 -8.02
CA GLU A 269 17.30 15.77 -7.62
C GLU A 269 16.32 16.13 -8.72
N ASP A 270 15.16 15.48 -8.74
CA ASP A 270 14.08 15.88 -9.65
C ASP A 270 13.51 17.23 -9.22
N LYS A 271 13.44 18.16 -10.17
CA LYS A 271 12.68 19.39 -9.94
C LYS A 271 11.19 19.05 -9.84
N PRO A 272 10.42 19.76 -8.99
CA PRO A 272 8.97 19.69 -9.02
C PRO A 272 8.50 19.88 -10.47
N ARG A 273 7.56 19.05 -10.93
CA ARG A 273 7.09 19.10 -12.32
C ARG A 273 6.70 20.54 -12.65
N SER A 274 7.34 21.13 -13.65
CA SER A 274 6.92 22.41 -14.21
C SER A 274 5.58 22.21 -14.94
N GLY A 275 4.51 22.57 -14.26
CA GLY A 275 3.14 22.40 -14.73
C GLY A 275 2.17 22.94 -13.70
N ARG A 276 0.95 23.25 -14.15
CA ARG A 276 -0.16 23.68 -13.31
C ARG A 276 -0.43 22.60 -12.24
N PRO A 277 -0.34 22.90 -10.92
CA PRO A 277 -0.55 21.91 -9.87
C PRO A 277 -1.77 21.01 -10.11
N SER A 278 -1.62 19.70 -9.91
CA SER A 278 -2.70 18.73 -10.10
C SER A 278 -3.53 18.49 -8.85
N ILE A 279 -3.07 19.00 -7.71
CA ILE A 279 -3.68 18.84 -6.39
C ILE A 279 -4.11 20.22 -5.94
N LEU A 280 -5.36 20.31 -5.50
CA LEU A 280 -5.96 21.49 -4.91
C LEU A 280 -6.29 21.14 -3.46
N ASP A 281 -5.99 22.03 -2.52
CA ASP A 281 -6.40 21.84 -1.13
C ASP A 281 -7.94 21.92 -1.05
N GLU A 282 -8.53 20.91 -0.39
CA GLU A 282 -9.98 20.79 -0.25
C GLU A 282 -10.55 21.88 0.68
N GLU A 283 -9.80 22.30 1.71
CA GLU A 283 -10.24 23.36 2.62
C GLU A 283 -10.17 24.73 1.94
N ASP A 284 -9.10 25.01 1.20
CA ASP A 284 -8.94 26.28 0.47
C ASP A 284 -10.02 26.46 -0.61
N LEU A 285 -10.36 25.38 -1.33
CA LEU A 285 -11.42 25.43 -2.32
C LEU A 285 -12.80 25.65 -1.66
N ARG A 286 -13.09 24.99 -0.54
CA ARG A 286 -14.35 25.21 0.19
C ARG A 286 -14.46 26.65 0.69
N ALA A 287 -13.40 27.18 1.32
CA ALA A 287 -13.38 28.55 1.79
C ALA A 287 -13.62 29.56 0.68
N ALA A 288 -13.02 29.36 -0.51
CA ALA A 288 -13.25 30.24 -1.65
C ALA A 288 -14.66 30.13 -2.26
N LEU A 289 -15.29 28.95 -2.19
CA LEU A 289 -16.67 28.76 -2.64
C LEU A 289 -17.69 29.34 -1.66
N GLU A 290 -17.37 29.39 -0.36
CA GLU A 290 -18.17 30.09 0.65
C GLU A 290 -18.07 31.62 0.51
N ASP A 291 -16.88 32.13 0.20
CA ASP A 291 -16.61 33.56 0.01
C ASP A 291 -17.21 34.11 -1.31
N GLU A 292 -17.11 33.34 -2.41
CA GLU A 292 -17.64 33.73 -3.73
C GLU A 292 -18.47 32.61 -4.40
N PRO A 293 -19.73 32.38 -3.94
CA PRO A 293 -20.57 31.27 -4.41
C PRO A 293 -20.97 31.33 -5.90
N SER A 294 -20.83 32.50 -6.53
CA SER A 294 -21.14 32.73 -7.94
C SER A 294 -19.92 32.63 -8.87
N SER A 295 -18.73 32.31 -8.35
CA SER A 295 -17.53 32.20 -9.18
C SER A 295 -17.67 31.04 -10.18
N ASN A 296 -17.24 31.29 -11.42
CA ASN A 296 -17.26 30.23 -12.42
C ASN A 296 -16.02 29.32 -12.30
N THR A 297 -16.13 28.06 -12.74
CA THR A 297 -15.06 27.07 -12.58
C THR A 297 -13.73 27.45 -13.23
N ARG A 298 -13.75 28.35 -14.21
CA ARG A 298 -12.55 28.83 -14.90
C ARG A 298 -11.82 29.86 -14.05
N ASP A 299 -12.55 30.79 -13.44
CA ASP A 299 -11.98 31.81 -12.55
C ASP A 299 -11.38 31.16 -11.29
N SER A 300 -12.06 30.16 -10.70
CA SER A 300 -11.51 29.39 -9.59
C SER A 300 -10.23 28.64 -10.00
N ALA A 301 -10.22 28.04 -11.19
CA ALA A 301 -9.04 27.33 -11.69
C ALA A 301 -7.83 28.25 -11.93
N ASP A 302 -8.09 29.49 -12.34
CA ASP A 302 -7.05 30.51 -12.51
C ASP A 302 -6.57 31.05 -11.15
N LYS A 303 -7.48 31.29 -10.18
CA LYS A 303 -7.16 31.70 -8.80
C LYS A 303 -6.25 30.71 -8.09
N PHE A 304 -6.55 29.41 -8.22
CA PHE A 304 -5.78 28.35 -7.57
C PHE A 304 -4.61 27.82 -8.41
N GLY A 305 -4.45 28.31 -9.64
CA GLY A 305 -3.41 27.81 -10.54
C GLY A 305 -3.51 26.30 -10.77
N VAL A 306 -4.73 25.74 -10.86
CA VAL A 306 -4.99 24.31 -11.14
C VAL A 306 -5.75 24.15 -12.46
N ALA A 307 -5.83 22.93 -13.02
CA ALA A 307 -6.64 22.70 -14.20
C ALA A 307 -8.14 22.89 -13.88
N GLN A 308 -8.93 23.43 -14.82
CA GLN A 308 -10.39 23.58 -14.66
C GLN A 308 -11.08 22.25 -14.30
N ARG A 309 -10.56 21.15 -14.86
CA ARG A 309 -11.07 19.80 -14.57
C ARG A 309 -10.80 19.35 -13.14
N THR A 310 -9.74 19.83 -12.51
CA THR A 310 -9.46 19.57 -11.09
C THR A 310 -10.54 20.21 -10.23
N VAL A 311 -10.84 21.50 -10.43
CA VAL A 311 -11.94 22.19 -9.74
C VAL A 311 -13.27 21.46 -9.95
N LEU A 312 -13.56 21.03 -11.18
CA LEU A 312 -14.79 20.31 -11.50
C LEU A 312 -14.93 18.99 -10.74
N ASN A 313 -13.84 18.22 -10.62
CA ASN A 313 -13.83 16.97 -9.87
C ASN A 313 -14.09 17.19 -8.37
N TYR A 314 -13.50 18.23 -7.78
CA TYR A 314 -13.74 18.56 -6.37
C TYR A 314 -15.18 19.06 -6.15
N LEU A 315 -15.74 19.86 -7.06
CA LEU A 315 -17.14 20.29 -6.98
C LEU A 315 -18.11 19.10 -7.05
N HIS A 316 -17.83 18.11 -7.90
CA HIS A 316 -18.58 16.86 -7.92
C HIS A 316 -18.42 16.06 -6.62
N LYS A 317 -17.22 16.05 -6.02
CA LYS A 317 -16.97 15.41 -4.72
C LYS A 317 -17.71 16.10 -3.57
N PHE A 318 -17.97 17.40 -3.69
CA PHE A 318 -18.68 18.22 -2.69
C PHE A 318 -20.20 18.31 -2.92
N ASP A 319 -20.77 17.54 -3.86
CA ASP A 319 -22.20 17.58 -4.24
C ASP A 319 -22.71 18.98 -4.68
N PHE A 320 -21.84 19.85 -5.21
CA PHE A 320 -22.28 21.14 -5.73
C PHE A 320 -23.03 20.98 -7.08
N VAL A 321 -24.23 21.54 -7.18
CA VAL A 321 -25.05 21.56 -8.40
C VAL A 321 -25.04 22.95 -9.04
N TYR A 322 -24.63 23.03 -10.31
CA TYR A 322 -24.69 24.27 -11.08
C TYR A 322 -26.16 24.64 -11.39
N LYS A 323 -26.68 25.70 -10.75
CA LYS A 323 -27.91 26.35 -11.23
C LYS A 323 -27.52 27.37 -12.29
N LYS A 324 -27.88 27.13 -13.54
CA LYS A 324 -27.89 28.18 -14.58
C LYS A 324 -28.68 29.36 -14.02
N SER A 325 -28.09 30.54 -13.99
CA SER A 325 -28.79 31.79 -13.69
C SER A 325 -29.97 31.90 -14.66
N ARG A 326 -31.17 31.73 -14.12
CA ARG A 326 -32.46 31.80 -14.80
C ARG A 326 -32.56 33.13 -15.56
N GLN A 327 -32.72 33.06 -16.88
CA GLN A 327 -33.14 34.19 -17.70
C GLN A 327 -34.46 33.76 -18.36
N ASP A 328 -35.57 34.31 -17.87
CA ASP A 328 -36.87 34.39 -18.56
C ASP A 328 -37.60 35.61 -17.98
N PRO A 329 -38.41 36.37 -18.74
CA PRO A 329 -39.12 35.95 -19.96
C PRO A 329 -39.00 36.93 -21.15
N TYR A 330 -39.13 36.43 -22.39
CA TYR A 330 -39.66 37.24 -23.49
C TYR A 330 -41.18 37.19 -23.40
N GLU A 331 -41.83 38.35 -23.26
CA GLU A 331 -43.28 38.47 -23.43
C GLU A 331 -43.66 37.94 -24.82
N LEU A 332 -44.51 36.91 -24.87
CA LEU A 332 -45.08 36.41 -26.12
C LEU A 332 -46.00 37.49 -26.69
N THR A 333 -45.80 37.86 -27.95
CA THR A 333 -46.72 38.75 -28.67
C THR A 333 -48.10 38.08 -28.83
N GLU A 334 -49.19 38.85 -28.86
CA GLU A 334 -50.56 38.32 -29.03
C GLU A 334 -50.69 37.35 -30.23
N ALA A 335 -49.95 37.60 -31.31
CA ALA A 335 -49.92 36.73 -32.49
C ALA A 335 -49.32 35.33 -32.20
N GLN A 336 -48.41 35.22 -31.23
CA GLN A 336 -47.80 33.96 -30.79
C GLN A 336 -48.68 33.20 -29.78
N ALA A 337 -49.54 33.91 -29.04
CA ALA A 337 -50.52 33.31 -28.14
C ALA A 337 -51.69 32.67 -28.92
N ILE A 338 -52.16 33.29 -30.00
CA ILE A 338 -53.30 32.81 -30.79
C ILE A 338 -52.98 31.53 -31.58
N ARG A 339 -51.73 31.33 -32.04
CA ARG A 339 -51.31 30.13 -32.80
C ARG A 339 -51.24 28.83 -31.99
N ARG A 340 -51.60 28.83 -30.71
CA ARG A 340 -51.50 27.67 -29.81
C ARG A 340 -52.85 27.10 -29.34
N VAL A 341 -53.98 27.60 -29.87
CA VAL A 341 -55.33 27.15 -29.48
C VAL A 341 -56.16 26.59 -30.66
N GLU A 342 -55.55 26.31 -31.81
CA GLU A 342 -56.18 25.49 -32.86
C GLU A 342 -55.47 24.15 -33.05
#